data_AF-A0A0S9MSI5-F1
#
_entry.id   AF-A0A0S9MSI5-F1
#
_cell.length_a   1.000
_cell.length_b   1.000
_cell.length_c   1.000
_cell.angle_alpha   90.00
_cell.angle_beta   90.00
_cell.angle_gamma   90.00
#
_symmetry.space_group_name_H-M   'P 1'
#
loop_
_entity.id
_entity.type
_entity.pdbx_description
1 polymer ?
#
loop_
_entity_poly.entity_id
_entity_poly.type
_entity_poly.pdbx_seq_one_letter_code
_entity_poly.pdbx_strand_id
1 'polypeptide(L)'
;MTGTGSAAIAVDTNPLRATLVADTARTVTQRMPLEGGTLSAIGADGSVYTLTVPNNALTEPTEISLTPLGSLAVDGLASDAAYGVQLGPDGAQFTNYVTLTITPPPGASVPVERQLPIGWSGENNTVALAALDPTRRETSLKLLHFSGYALLLARQGTNATLEPARHRLGGDAEARLQSLTAERLLQERQRQLLGQTPAELNLDDIFKAYDEEVLQPRIAAAGSSCAAGRLAIQTVLGRSRQRQLLGYPDDAYSQSALYGDIMVQATAACTREEYALCRDEHIVTRMLPYYLGLSRQAQLLGLAGSPGVADPAWLQDAEAATAKCLNFELQIDSQMVLTEGSDVDAHTVRESVSARVPLPFNLGIAFYASGGSYVATSPAAVPLSSSGYSVTYGHTCASVNSTTPVDATVWGSLGFTARQGGVAQRAEVQDFYLTPAVAPTGLGSSYSVTLSSPRNPTGCEQPSTTTDHESWVTAAFPTWIQPFADPTLAMAIRDWRIVGGDVMATKEFTTRSDPDASENVTVNTQMVLFHKPAP
;
A
#
# COMPACT_ATOMS: atom_id res chain seq x y z
N MET A 1 14.37 53.49 -14.84
CA MET A 1 13.62 52.23 -14.76
C MET A 1 14.34 51.33 -13.77
N THR A 2 14.01 51.46 -12.49
CA THR A 2 14.65 50.75 -11.38
C THR A 2 13.76 49.59 -10.98
N GLY A 3 14.25 48.37 -11.19
CA GLY A 3 13.56 47.14 -10.79
C GLY A 3 13.48 47.05 -9.26
N THR A 4 12.28 46.91 -8.74
CA THR A 4 12.04 46.46 -7.37
C THR A 4 12.23 44.96 -7.33
N GLY A 5 13.38 44.51 -6.80
CA GLY A 5 13.57 43.14 -6.37
C GLY A 5 12.47 42.79 -5.36
N SER A 6 11.71 41.74 -5.65
CA SER A 6 10.77 41.15 -4.70
C SER A 6 11.58 40.67 -3.51
N ALA A 7 11.41 41.32 -2.36
CA ALA A 7 12.01 40.87 -1.12
C ALA A 7 11.41 39.49 -0.80
N ALA A 8 12.27 38.46 -0.74
CA ALA A 8 11.89 37.15 -0.23
C ALA A 8 11.16 37.35 1.10
N ILE A 9 9.96 36.78 1.24
CA ILE A 9 9.16 37.01 2.44
C ILE A 9 9.68 36.03 3.50
N ALA A 10 10.64 36.45 4.33
CA ALA A 10 11.32 35.56 5.26
C ALA A 10 10.34 34.85 6.23
N VAL A 11 10.51 33.53 6.41
CA VAL A 11 9.83 32.73 7.45
C VAL A 11 10.54 32.98 8.78
N ASP A 12 9.81 33.40 9.81
CA ASP A 12 10.35 33.54 11.16
C ASP A 12 10.53 32.16 11.83
N THR A 13 11.69 31.94 12.46
CA THR A 13 11.99 30.76 13.27
C THR A 13 11.13 30.62 14.53
N ASN A 14 10.38 31.67 14.91
CA ASN A 14 9.50 31.69 16.07
C ASN A 14 8.03 31.94 15.68
N PRO A 15 7.33 30.94 15.12
CA PRO A 15 5.95 31.10 14.68
C PRO A 15 4.99 31.35 15.85
N LEU A 16 3.86 31.98 15.57
CA LEU A 16 2.79 32.21 16.54
C LEU A 16 2.18 30.88 16.98
N ARG A 17 1.82 30.80 18.28
CA ARG A 17 1.27 29.59 18.89
C ARG A 17 0.03 29.92 19.68
N ALA A 18 -0.98 29.07 19.56
CA ALA A 18 -2.19 29.17 20.37
C ALA A 18 -2.00 28.44 21.70
N THR A 19 -2.33 29.14 22.78
CA THR A 19 -2.53 28.55 24.11
C THR A 19 -4.03 28.36 24.30
N LEU A 20 -4.46 27.11 24.41
CA LEU A 20 -5.88 26.75 24.43
C LEU A 20 -6.22 25.81 25.58
N VAL A 21 -7.46 25.88 26.03
CA VAL A 21 -8.07 24.94 26.98
C VAL A 21 -9.38 24.46 26.36
N ALA A 22 -9.47 23.17 26.07
CA ALA A 22 -10.67 22.56 25.51
C ALA A 22 -11.75 22.37 26.61
N ASP A 23 -13.01 22.65 26.28
CA ASP A 23 -14.17 22.35 27.12
C ASP A 23 -14.76 20.99 26.73
N THR A 24 -14.09 19.93 27.18
CA THR A 24 -14.46 18.54 26.82
C THR A 24 -15.84 18.14 27.33
N ALA A 25 -16.38 18.83 28.33
CA ALA A 25 -17.74 18.60 28.82
C ALA A 25 -18.82 19.02 27.81
N ARG A 26 -18.45 19.77 26.78
CA ARG A 26 -19.35 20.25 25.70
C ARG A 26 -18.96 19.70 24.33
N THR A 27 -18.12 18.66 24.28
CA THR A 27 -17.81 17.96 23.03
C THR A 27 -19.05 17.29 22.46
N VAL A 28 -19.28 17.47 21.16
CA VAL A 28 -20.29 16.73 20.41
C VAL A 28 -19.58 15.88 19.37
N THR A 29 -19.87 14.58 19.36
CA THR A 29 -19.28 13.60 18.44
C THR A 29 -20.37 12.96 17.60
N GLN A 30 -20.11 12.81 16.30
CA GLN A 30 -21.00 12.13 15.38
C GLN A 30 -20.21 11.39 14.30
N ARG A 31 -20.64 10.17 13.99
CA ARG A 31 -20.17 9.46 12.80
C ARG A 31 -20.79 10.07 11.55
N MET A 32 -19.98 10.75 10.76
CA MET A 32 -20.37 11.43 9.53
C MET A 32 -20.29 10.45 8.35
N PRO A 33 -21.37 10.29 7.56
CA PRO A 33 -21.37 9.41 6.41
C PRO A 33 -20.78 10.11 5.17
N LEU A 34 -20.63 9.37 4.06
CA LEU A 34 -20.03 9.89 2.81
C LEU A 34 -20.91 10.95 2.14
N GLU A 35 -22.23 10.85 2.32
CA GLU A 35 -23.23 11.81 1.86
C GLU A 35 -23.10 13.18 2.57
N GLY A 36 -22.32 13.23 3.66
CA GLY A 36 -22.13 14.41 4.47
C GLY A 36 -23.24 14.61 5.51
N GLY A 37 -23.28 15.82 6.07
CA GLY A 37 -24.21 16.15 7.15
C GLY A 37 -23.80 17.41 7.90
N THR A 38 -24.42 17.59 9.06
CA THR A 38 -24.16 18.74 9.94
C THR A 38 -23.92 18.27 11.37
N LEU A 39 -22.98 18.91 12.05
CA LEU A 39 -22.65 18.70 13.46
C LEU A 39 -22.59 20.05 14.14
N SER A 40 -23.20 20.19 15.32
CA SER A 40 -23.23 21.46 16.06
C SER A 40 -22.87 21.28 17.53
N ALA A 41 -22.11 22.22 18.07
CA ALA A 41 -21.73 22.29 19.48
C ALA A 41 -21.93 23.71 20.01
N ILE A 42 -22.25 23.84 21.31
CA ILE A 42 -22.50 25.13 21.97
C ILE A 42 -21.44 25.33 23.06
N GLY A 43 -20.75 26.46 23.02
CA GLY A 43 -19.75 26.85 24.02
C GLY A 43 -20.37 27.27 25.36
N ALA A 44 -19.58 27.29 26.42
CA ALA A 44 -20.02 27.75 27.74
C ALA A 44 -20.45 29.24 27.75
N ASP A 45 -19.90 30.02 26.83
CA ASP A 45 -20.22 31.43 26.59
C ASP A 45 -21.51 31.65 25.77
N GLY A 46 -22.10 30.58 25.22
CA GLY A 46 -23.28 30.61 24.35
C GLY A 46 -22.97 30.75 22.86
N SER A 47 -21.70 30.72 22.46
CA SER A 47 -21.32 30.63 21.05
C SER A 47 -21.77 29.30 20.44
N VAL A 48 -22.14 29.29 19.16
CA VAL A 48 -22.56 28.08 18.44
C VAL A 48 -21.60 27.81 17.30
N TYR A 49 -21.12 26.57 17.24
CA TYR A 49 -20.20 26.09 16.21
C TYR A 49 -20.92 25.05 15.38
N THR A 50 -21.10 25.32 14.08
CA THR A 50 -21.79 24.40 13.18
C THR A 50 -20.87 24.00 12.03
N LEU A 51 -20.48 22.73 11.99
CA LEU A 51 -19.74 22.14 10.89
C LEU A 51 -20.72 21.53 9.88
N THR A 52 -20.64 21.97 8.63
CA THR A 52 -21.38 21.42 7.50
C THR A 52 -20.41 20.70 6.57
N VAL A 53 -20.58 19.39 6.46
CA VAL A 53 -19.80 18.50 5.60
C VAL A 53 -20.63 18.21 4.35
N PRO A 54 -20.23 18.65 3.15
CA PRO A 54 -20.96 18.33 1.93
C PRO A 54 -20.70 16.87 1.50
N ASN A 55 -21.52 16.39 0.57
CA ASN A 55 -21.32 15.10 -0.07
C ASN A 55 -19.92 14.99 -0.70
N ASN A 56 -19.30 13.82 -0.60
CA ASN A 56 -17.97 13.52 -1.13
C ASN A 56 -16.84 14.38 -0.55
N ALA A 57 -17.01 14.94 0.66
CA ALA A 57 -15.92 15.58 1.40
C ALA A 57 -15.07 14.57 2.19
N LEU A 58 -15.56 13.34 2.37
CA LEU A 58 -14.88 12.25 3.06
C LEU A 58 -14.64 11.09 2.09
N THR A 59 -13.56 10.33 2.30
CA THR A 59 -13.25 9.11 1.54
C THR A 59 -13.79 7.84 2.20
N GLU A 60 -14.11 7.92 3.49
CA GLU A 60 -14.74 6.85 4.28
C GLU A 60 -15.59 7.47 5.40
N PRO A 61 -16.58 6.75 5.97
CA PRO A 61 -17.35 7.27 7.10
C PRO A 61 -16.46 7.55 8.32
N THR A 62 -16.41 8.80 8.78
CA THR A 62 -15.47 9.26 9.82
C THR A 62 -16.20 9.69 11.08
N GLU A 63 -15.69 9.34 12.26
CA GLU A 63 -16.16 9.90 13.53
C GLU A 63 -15.59 11.31 13.71
N ILE A 64 -16.45 12.33 13.72
CA ILE A 64 -16.07 13.73 13.83
C ILE A 64 -16.49 14.27 15.20
N SER A 65 -15.58 14.96 15.88
CA SER A 65 -15.86 15.66 17.14
C SER A 65 -15.70 17.17 16.99
N LEU A 66 -16.63 17.94 17.55
CA LEU A 66 -16.51 19.39 17.78
C LEU A 66 -16.38 19.66 19.27
N THR A 67 -15.26 20.23 19.69
CA THR A 67 -15.00 20.58 21.09
C THR A 67 -14.80 22.09 21.22
N PRO A 68 -15.79 22.83 21.75
CA PRO A 68 -15.63 24.25 22.05
C PRO A 68 -14.43 24.51 22.99
N LEU A 69 -13.82 25.68 22.90
CA LEU A 69 -12.74 26.07 23.79
C LEU A 69 -13.28 26.81 25.02
N GLY A 70 -12.77 26.47 26.21
CA GLY A 70 -12.99 27.22 27.44
C GLY A 70 -12.12 28.49 27.52
N SER A 71 -10.95 28.48 26.88
CA SER A 71 -10.12 29.67 26.69
C SER A 71 -9.21 29.53 25.48
N LEU A 72 -8.92 30.64 24.82
CA LEU A 72 -7.96 30.75 23.73
C LEU A 72 -7.17 32.07 23.86
N ALA A 73 -5.85 31.97 23.81
CA ALA A 73 -4.95 33.11 23.73
C ALA A 73 -3.89 32.86 22.66
N VAL A 74 -3.53 33.89 21.91
CA VAL A 74 -2.41 33.86 20.96
C VAL A 74 -1.51 35.03 21.29
N ASP A 75 -0.31 34.73 21.80
CA ASP A 75 0.66 35.77 22.11
C ASP A 75 1.06 36.52 20.85
N GLY A 76 1.00 37.86 20.89
CA GLY A 76 1.18 38.72 19.71
C GLY A 76 -0.10 39.08 18.95
N LEU A 77 -1.26 38.46 19.23
CA LEU A 77 -2.56 38.85 18.65
C LEU A 77 -3.54 39.33 19.74
N ALA A 78 -3.49 40.62 20.06
CA ALA A 78 -4.36 41.21 21.07
C ALA A 78 -5.85 41.19 20.65
N SER A 79 -6.68 40.52 21.44
CA SER A 79 -8.13 40.40 21.21
C SER A 79 -8.92 40.71 22.48
N ASP A 80 -10.19 41.09 22.29
CA ASP A 80 -11.15 41.29 23.39
C ASP A 80 -12.02 40.06 23.63
N ALA A 81 -12.18 39.21 22.61
CA ALA A 81 -12.88 37.95 22.68
C ALA A 81 -12.32 36.97 21.65
N ALA A 82 -12.49 35.68 21.92
CA ALA A 82 -12.04 34.59 21.07
C ALA A 82 -13.09 33.47 21.10
N TYR A 83 -13.69 33.16 19.94
CA TYR A 83 -14.68 32.10 19.81
C TYR A 83 -14.04 30.95 19.03
N GLY A 84 -13.58 29.92 19.73
CA GLY A 84 -12.81 28.83 19.13
C GLY A 84 -13.37 27.44 19.37
N VAL A 85 -13.08 26.54 18.43
CA VAL A 85 -13.46 25.13 18.47
C VAL A 85 -12.33 24.26 17.95
N GLN A 86 -12.12 23.11 18.58
CA GLN A 86 -11.21 22.07 18.14
C GLN A 86 -11.99 20.98 17.41
N LEU A 87 -11.60 20.66 16.18
CA LEU A 87 -12.12 19.52 15.43
C LEU A 87 -11.25 18.29 15.68
N GLY A 88 -11.87 17.11 15.68
CA GLY A 88 -11.19 15.81 15.68
C GLY A 88 -11.77 14.90 14.59
N PRO A 89 -10.96 13.95 14.06
CA PRO A 89 -9.58 13.63 14.43
C PRO A 89 -8.57 14.62 13.84
N ASP A 90 -7.58 15.06 14.63
CA ASP A 90 -6.60 16.07 14.19
C ASP A 90 -5.79 15.61 12.97
N GLY A 91 -5.50 16.53 12.05
CA GLY A 91 -4.66 16.31 10.88
C GLY A 91 -5.31 15.52 9.73
N ALA A 92 -6.51 14.95 9.91
CA ALA A 92 -7.25 14.35 8.81
C ALA A 92 -7.57 15.40 7.72
N GLN A 93 -7.77 14.95 6.48
CA GLN A 93 -8.00 15.81 5.31
C GLN A 93 -9.40 15.58 4.74
N PHE A 94 -10.00 16.64 4.23
CA PHE A 94 -11.23 16.58 3.44
C PHE A 94 -10.90 16.64 1.95
N THR A 95 -11.63 15.89 1.14
CA THR A 95 -11.52 15.92 -0.33
C THR A 95 -12.24 17.11 -0.96
N ASN A 96 -13.09 17.80 -0.18
CA ASN A 96 -13.82 18.99 -0.58
C ASN A 96 -13.94 19.96 0.60
N TYR A 97 -14.16 21.24 0.33
CA TYR A 97 -14.29 22.25 1.37
C TYR A 97 -15.50 21.99 2.27
N VAL A 98 -15.24 21.81 3.56
CA VAL A 98 -16.28 21.86 4.60
C VAL A 98 -16.48 23.29 5.08
N THR A 99 -17.66 23.58 5.62
CA THR A 99 -17.96 24.92 6.15
C THR A 99 -18.11 24.86 7.66
N LEU A 100 -17.29 25.63 8.39
CA LEU A 100 -17.48 25.89 9.81
C LEU A 100 -18.10 27.26 10.00
N THR A 101 -19.33 27.31 10.50
CA THR A 101 -19.98 28.56 10.90
C THR A 101 -19.78 28.78 12.39
N ILE A 102 -19.24 29.95 12.75
CA ILE A 102 -19.08 30.39 14.13
C ILE A 102 -20.11 31.49 14.38
N THR A 103 -21.08 31.22 15.24
CA THR A 103 -22.08 32.19 15.69
C THR A 103 -21.68 32.68 17.08
N PRO A 104 -21.28 33.96 17.22
CA PRO A 104 -20.98 34.57 18.52
C PRO A 104 -22.18 34.51 19.47
N PRO A 105 -21.96 34.60 20.79
CA PRO A 105 -23.05 34.50 21.75
C PRO A 105 -24.07 35.66 21.61
N PRO A 106 -25.34 35.45 21.99
CA PRO A 106 -26.38 36.47 21.86
C PRO A 106 -25.98 37.79 22.52
N GLY A 107 -26.15 38.89 21.78
CA GLY A 107 -25.81 40.24 22.26
C GLY A 107 -24.32 40.62 22.10
N ALA A 108 -23.46 39.72 21.64
CA ALA A 108 -22.08 40.07 21.32
C ALA A 108 -22.01 41.01 20.11
N SER A 109 -21.28 42.12 20.26
CA SER A 109 -20.91 43.00 19.15
C SER A 109 -19.72 42.41 18.41
N VAL A 110 -19.90 42.11 17.12
CA VAL A 110 -18.86 41.49 16.27
C VAL A 110 -18.63 42.35 15.02
N PRO A 111 -18.01 43.55 15.16
CA PRO A 111 -17.81 44.47 14.05
C PRO A 111 -16.91 43.84 12.99
N VAL A 112 -17.25 44.01 11.71
CA VAL A 112 -16.60 43.36 10.57
C VAL A 112 -15.11 43.70 10.50
N GLU A 113 -14.75 44.94 10.82
CA GLU A 113 -13.38 45.47 10.87
C GLU A 113 -12.51 44.92 12.01
N ARG A 114 -13.12 44.18 12.94
CA ARG A 114 -12.45 43.53 14.07
C ARG A 114 -12.41 42.00 13.95
N GLN A 115 -13.09 41.42 12.96
CA GLN A 115 -13.13 39.98 12.75
C GLN A 115 -11.80 39.47 12.23
N LEU A 116 -11.11 38.65 13.02
CA LEU A 116 -9.84 38.02 12.63
C LEU A 116 -9.97 36.49 12.72
N PRO A 117 -10.24 35.81 11.59
CA PRO A 117 -10.32 34.35 11.54
C PRO A 117 -8.91 33.73 11.61
N ILE A 118 -8.72 32.79 12.54
CA ILE A 118 -7.47 32.05 12.70
C ILE A 118 -7.72 30.54 12.72
N GLY A 119 -6.69 29.79 12.34
CA GLY A 119 -6.61 28.35 12.55
C GLY A 119 -5.28 28.00 13.22
N TRP A 120 -5.24 26.84 13.86
CA TRP A 120 -4.00 26.24 14.36
C TRP A 120 -3.96 24.75 14.06
N SER A 121 -2.76 24.22 13.85
CA SER A 121 -2.54 22.80 13.55
C SER A 121 -1.20 22.30 14.08
N GLY A 122 -1.07 20.97 14.13
CA GLY A 122 0.12 20.26 14.59
C GLY A 122 0.31 20.29 16.11
N GLU A 123 1.27 19.52 16.61
CA GLU A 123 1.56 19.33 18.04
C GLU A 123 1.83 20.65 18.80
N ASN A 124 2.21 21.67 18.07
CA ASN A 124 2.66 22.97 18.57
C ASN A 124 1.58 24.07 18.50
N ASN A 125 0.37 23.75 18.02
CA ASN A 125 -0.72 24.70 17.78
C ASN A 125 -0.26 25.95 17.02
N THR A 126 0.49 25.75 15.93
CA THR A 126 1.04 26.86 15.14
C THR A 126 -0.10 27.61 14.45
N VAL A 127 -0.15 28.93 14.62
CA VAL A 127 -1.26 29.78 14.17
C VAL A 127 -1.05 30.27 12.74
N ALA A 128 -2.10 30.18 11.94
CA ALA A 128 -2.22 30.74 10.59
C ALA A 128 -3.57 31.47 10.44
N LEU A 129 -3.70 32.32 9.42
CA LEU A 129 -5.00 32.92 9.12
C LEU A 129 -5.90 31.93 8.38
N ALA A 130 -7.16 31.88 8.80
CA ALA A 130 -8.16 31.02 8.16
C ALA A 130 -8.98 31.81 7.12
N ALA A 131 -9.37 31.15 6.04
CA ALA A 131 -10.15 31.78 4.97
C ALA A 131 -11.65 31.81 5.32
N LEU A 132 -12.25 33.00 5.27
CA LEU A 132 -13.70 33.18 5.32
C LEU A 132 -14.33 32.87 3.96
N ASP A 133 -15.54 32.33 3.99
CA ASP A 133 -16.40 32.16 2.82
C ASP A 133 -16.85 33.54 2.31
N PRO A 134 -16.34 34.03 1.17
CA PRO A 134 -16.61 35.39 0.70
C PRO A 134 -18.09 35.61 0.33
N THR A 135 -18.86 34.53 0.13
CA THR A 135 -20.25 34.60 -0.31
C THR A 135 -21.25 34.76 0.82
N ARG A 136 -20.84 34.48 2.07
CA ARG A 136 -21.71 34.53 3.25
C ARG A 136 -21.37 35.72 4.11
N ARG A 137 -22.39 36.42 4.63
CA ARG A 137 -22.18 37.52 5.60
C ARG A 137 -21.80 37.02 6.99
N GLU A 138 -22.29 35.85 7.37
CA GLU A 138 -21.93 35.17 8.61
C GLU A 138 -20.44 34.80 8.65
N THR A 139 -19.89 34.61 9.85
CA THR A 139 -18.51 34.12 10.03
C THR A 139 -18.46 32.63 9.69
N SER A 140 -18.37 32.35 8.40
CA SER A 140 -18.23 31.01 7.84
C SER A 140 -16.82 30.81 7.34
N LEU A 141 -16.13 29.77 7.81
CA LEU A 141 -14.78 29.39 7.41
C LEU A 141 -14.85 28.20 6.45
N LYS A 142 -13.98 28.20 5.43
CA LYS A 142 -13.81 27.06 4.51
C LYS A 142 -12.58 26.26 4.92
N LEU A 143 -12.77 24.98 5.23
CA LEU A 143 -11.73 24.12 5.79
C LEU A 143 -11.44 22.95 4.85
N LEU A 144 -10.18 22.52 4.78
CA LEU A 144 -9.73 21.32 4.05
C LEU A 144 -9.07 20.28 4.95
N HIS A 145 -8.85 20.59 6.22
CA HIS A 145 -8.30 19.63 7.18
C HIS A 145 -8.98 19.80 8.54
N PHE A 146 -8.88 18.78 9.36
CA PHE A 146 -9.30 18.80 10.75
C PHE A 146 -8.20 19.45 11.59
N SER A 147 -8.56 20.50 12.31
CA SER A 147 -7.68 21.18 13.26
C SER A 147 -8.52 22.08 14.16
N GLY A 148 -7.91 23.02 14.87
CA GLY A 148 -8.68 24.03 15.59
C GLY A 148 -8.79 25.35 14.82
N TYR A 149 -9.93 26.03 15.03
CA TYR A 149 -10.27 27.28 14.37
C TYR A 149 -10.96 28.24 15.34
N ALA A 150 -10.77 29.54 15.14
CA ALA A 150 -11.44 30.56 15.93
C ALA A 150 -11.71 31.85 15.16
N LEU A 151 -12.72 32.56 15.63
CA LEU A 151 -12.90 33.98 15.34
C LEU A 151 -12.35 34.80 16.52
N LEU A 152 -11.28 35.54 16.30
CA LEU A 152 -10.81 36.56 17.24
C LEU A 152 -11.50 37.90 16.96
N LEU A 153 -11.79 38.64 18.03
CA LEU A 153 -12.19 40.05 17.96
C LEU A 153 -10.99 40.93 18.28
N ALA A 154 -10.28 41.33 17.23
CA ALA A 154 -9.08 42.16 17.29
C ALA A 154 -9.34 43.45 18.07
N ARG A 155 -8.54 43.75 19.11
CA ARG A 155 -8.77 44.90 20.01
C ARG A 155 -8.65 46.24 19.30
N GLN A 156 -7.66 46.37 18.42
CA GLN A 156 -7.32 47.63 17.73
C GLN A 156 -7.69 47.59 16.23
N GLY A 157 -8.57 46.66 15.83
CA GLY A 157 -8.85 46.37 14.42
C GLY A 157 -7.85 45.36 13.82
N THR A 158 -8.23 44.73 12.70
CA THR A 158 -7.46 43.63 12.09
C THR A 158 -6.04 44.03 11.70
N ASN A 159 -5.88 45.11 10.95
CA ASN A 159 -4.57 45.52 10.44
C ASN A 159 -3.57 45.85 11.56
N ALA A 160 -3.97 46.66 12.56
CA ALA A 160 -3.10 47.01 13.68
C ALA A 160 -2.71 45.80 14.55
N THR A 161 -3.60 44.81 14.63
CA THR A 161 -3.34 43.56 15.36
C THR A 161 -2.39 42.64 14.60
N LEU A 162 -2.48 42.61 13.27
CA LEU A 162 -1.67 41.72 12.43
C LEU A 162 -0.28 42.26 12.11
N GLU A 163 -0.12 43.57 11.94
CA GLU A 163 1.14 44.20 11.55
C GLU A 163 2.38 43.69 12.33
N PRO A 164 2.39 43.68 13.68
CA PRO A 164 3.56 43.24 14.44
C PRO A 164 3.78 41.72 14.40
N ALA A 165 2.77 40.94 13.99
CA ALA A 165 2.76 39.49 14.08
C ALA A 165 2.79 38.79 12.71
N ARG A 166 2.68 39.54 11.61
CA ARG A 166 2.46 39.00 10.26
C ARG A 166 3.54 38.03 9.79
N HIS A 167 4.80 38.33 10.10
CA HIS A 167 5.97 37.51 9.74
C HIS A 167 6.05 36.19 10.52
N ARG A 168 5.28 36.05 11.60
CA ARG A 168 5.23 34.86 12.47
C ARG A 168 4.01 33.98 12.20
N LEU A 169 3.14 34.34 11.26
CA LEU A 169 1.98 33.55 10.88
C LEU A 169 2.39 32.39 9.98
N GLY A 170 1.97 31.18 10.34
CA GLY A 170 2.38 29.95 9.69
C GLY A 170 3.73 29.43 10.21
N GLY A 171 3.87 28.11 10.26
CA GLY A 171 5.11 27.44 10.69
C GLY A 171 6.09 27.15 9.56
N ASP A 172 5.64 27.30 8.32
CA ASP A 172 6.40 27.07 7.09
C ASP A 172 6.01 28.09 6.02
N ALA A 173 6.73 28.09 4.90
CA ALA A 173 6.52 29.04 3.80
C ALA A 173 5.11 28.93 3.19
N GLU A 174 4.56 27.71 3.07
CA GLU A 174 3.24 27.49 2.48
C GLU A 174 2.13 28.06 3.38
N ALA A 175 2.12 27.72 4.67
CA ALA A 175 1.17 28.21 5.65
C ALA A 175 1.23 29.74 5.80
N ARG A 176 2.44 30.32 5.69
CA ARG A 176 2.64 31.78 5.69
C ARG A 176 2.04 32.44 4.43
N LEU A 177 2.26 31.87 3.26
CA LEU A 177 1.69 32.37 1.99
C LEU A 177 0.17 32.18 1.92
N GLN A 178 -0.35 31.09 2.48
CA GLN A 178 -1.79 30.89 2.68
C GLN A 178 -2.36 31.96 3.61
N SER A 179 -1.67 32.29 4.71
CA SER A 179 -2.09 33.35 5.63
C SER A 179 -2.12 34.71 4.94
N LEU A 180 -1.11 35.05 4.12
CA LEU A 180 -1.11 36.28 3.34
C LEU A 180 -2.27 36.36 2.34
N THR A 181 -2.61 35.23 1.72
CA THR A 181 -3.76 35.13 0.81
C THR A 181 -5.07 35.34 1.59
N ALA A 182 -5.23 34.67 2.73
CA ALA A 182 -6.40 34.82 3.60
C ALA A 182 -6.54 36.27 4.10
N GLU A 183 -5.43 36.95 4.41
CA GLU A 183 -5.44 38.36 4.79
C GLU A 183 -5.97 39.27 3.67
N ARG A 184 -5.50 39.09 2.42
CA ARG A 184 -6.00 39.87 1.27
C ARG A 184 -7.48 39.64 1.02
N LEU A 185 -7.91 38.39 1.10
CA LEU A 185 -9.33 38.03 0.98
C LEU A 185 -10.17 38.63 2.11
N LEU A 186 -9.65 38.65 3.34
CA LEU A 186 -10.30 39.28 4.48
C LEU A 186 -10.46 40.79 4.28
N GLN A 187 -9.40 41.47 3.85
CA GLN A 187 -9.44 42.91 3.56
C GLN A 187 -10.45 43.25 2.47
N GLU A 188 -10.47 42.49 1.37
CA GLU A 188 -11.41 42.70 0.28
C GLU A 188 -12.87 42.44 0.71
N ARG A 189 -13.11 41.38 1.48
CA ARG A 189 -14.41 41.11 2.09
C ARG A 189 -14.87 42.25 2.98
N GLN A 190 -14.02 42.75 3.87
CA GLN A 190 -14.35 43.87 4.76
C GLN A 190 -14.74 45.10 3.94
N ARG A 191 -13.97 45.40 2.89
CA ARG A 191 -14.24 46.47 1.92
C ARG A 191 -15.64 46.35 1.32
N GLN A 192 -15.99 45.16 0.81
CA GLN A 192 -17.29 44.90 0.19
C GLN A 192 -18.44 44.99 1.18
N LEU A 193 -18.29 44.43 2.39
CA LEU A 193 -19.29 44.50 3.45
C LEU A 193 -19.52 45.93 3.97
N LEU A 194 -18.50 46.78 3.89
CA LEU A 194 -18.58 48.22 4.17
C LEU A 194 -19.10 49.04 2.97
N GLY A 195 -19.50 48.39 1.87
CA GLY A 195 -20.09 49.05 0.70
C GLY A 195 -19.10 49.71 -0.25
N GLN A 196 -17.81 49.38 -0.17
CA GLN A 196 -16.75 49.94 -1.02
C GLN A 196 -16.60 49.14 -2.34
N THR A 197 -16.18 49.80 -3.42
CA THR A 197 -16.11 49.25 -4.80
C THR A 197 -15.03 48.18 -4.96
N PRO A 198 -15.33 46.91 -5.34
CA PRO A 198 -14.36 45.80 -5.52
C PRO A 198 -12.94 46.23 -5.92
N ALA A 199 -11.92 45.89 -5.13
CA ALA A 199 -10.54 46.12 -5.52
C ALA A 199 -10.07 44.93 -6.34
N GLU A 200 -9.16 45.18 -7.28
CA GLU A 200 -8.53 44.11 -8.04
C GLU A 200 -7.62 43.31 -7.09
N LEU A 201 -7.99 42.05 -6.84
CA LEU A 201 -7.24 41.16 -5.96
C LEU A 201 -5.99 40.65 -6.71
N ASN A 202 -4.90 41.40 -6.64
CA ASN A 202 -3.62 40.97 -7.19
C ASN A 202 -2.99 39.91 -6.26
N LEU A 203 -2.63 38.75 -6.80
CA LEU A 203 -1.97 37.64 -6.09
C LEU A 203 -0.61 37.27 -6.70
N ASP A 204 -0.10 38.04 -7.66
CA ASP A 204 1.06 37.70 -8.48
C ASP A 204 2.34 37.52 -7.65
N ASP A 205 2.54 38.39 -6.66
CA ASP A 205 3.67 38.32 -5.75
C ASP A 205 3.58 37.11 -4.81
N ILE A 206 2.37 36.70 -4.40
CA ILE A 206 2.17 35.48 -3.61
C ILE A 206 2.45 34.24 -4.47
N PHE A 207 1.99 34.21 -5.72
CA PHE A 207 2.32 33.10 -6.63
C PHE A 207 3.81 33.01 -6.90
N LYS A 208 4.48 34.15 -7.10
CA LYS A 208 5.93 34.18 -7.27
C LYS A 208 6.66 33.65 -6.02
N ALA A 209 6.26 34.10 -4.83
CA ALA A 209 6.84 33.60 -3.59
C ALA A 209 6.54 32.11 -3.36
N TYR A 210 5.36 31.63 -3.76
CA TYR A 210 5.02 30.20 -3.71
C TYR A 210 5.93 29.38 -4.62
N ASP A 211 6.26 29.89 -5.81
CA ASP A 211 7.18 29.24 -6.74
C ASP A 211 8.58 29.09 -6.14
N GLU A 212 9.11 30.18 -5.58
CA GLU A 212 10.47 30.25 -5.05
C GLU A 212 10.61 29.47 -3.72
N GLU A 213 9.63 29.60 -2.81
CA GLU A 213 9.77 29.12 -1.43
C GLU A 213 9.12 27.76 -1.17
N VAL A 214 8.16 27.32 -2.00
CA VAL A 214 7.44 26.06 -1.80
C VAL A 214 7.67 25.10 -2.97
N LEU A 215 7.45 25.57 -4.20
CA LEU A 215 7.48 24.72 -5.38
C LEU A 215 8.89 24.26 -5.73
N GLN A 216 9.84 25.18 -5.89
CA GLN A 216 11.22 24.87 -6.26
C GLN A 216 11.91 23.91 -5.27
N PRO A 217 11.82 24.10 -3.93
CA PRO A 217 12.38 23.15 -2.97
C PRO A 217 11.76 21.76 -3.08
N ARG A 218 10.45 21.65 -3.28
CA ARG A 218 9.77 20.35 -3.43
C ARG A 218 10.18 19.65 -4.73
N ILE A 219 10.32 20.38 -5.83
CA ILE A 219 10.84 19.83 -7.09
C ILE A 219 12.27 19.34 -6.92
N ALA A 220 13.15 20.13 -6.29
CA ALA A 220 14.53 19.74 -6.03
C ALA A 220 14.61 18.48 -5.13
N ALA A 221 13.66 18.29 -4.23
CA ALA A 221 13.56 17.13 -3.35
C ALA A 221 12.80 15.93 -3.97
N ALA A 222 12.22 16.05 -5.17
CA ALA A 222 11.29 15.04 -5.71
C ALA A 222 11.91 13.64 -5.84
N GLY A 223 13.22 13.55 -6.16
CA GLY A 223 13.94 12.28 -6.25
C GLY A 223 14.51 11.74 -4.93
N SER A 224 14.33 12.46 -3.82
CA SER A 224 14.92 12.09 -2.51
C SER A 224 14.17 10.96 -1.82
N SER A 225 12.85 10.89 -2.00
CA SER A 225 11.99 9.82 -1.50
C SER A 225 10.69 9.74 -2.29
N CYS A 226 9.99 8.61 -2.19
CA CYS A 226 8.68 8.45 -2.82
C CYS A 226 7.68 9.49 -2.30
N ALA A 227 7.70 9.76 -0.98
CA ALA A 227 6.85 10.75 -0.36
C ALA A 227 7.14 12.17 -0.89
N ALA A 228 8.42 12.54 -1.01
CA ALA A 228 8.81 13.85 -1.55
C ALA A 228 8.41 14.00 -3.03
N GLY A 229 8.61 12.95 -3.84
CA GLY A 229 8.20 12.94 -5.24
C GLY A 229 6.69 13.12 -5.42
N ARG A 230 5.89 12.38 -4.64
CA ARG A 230 4.43 12.53 -4.65
C ARG A 230 3.99 13.92 -4.21
N LEU A 231 4.61 14.47 -3.16
CA LEU A 231 4.33 15.82 -2.68
C LEU A 231 4.65 16.87 -3.75
N ALA A 232 5.77 16.73 -4.47
CA ALA A 232 6.14 17.62 -5.56
C ALA A 232 5.10 17.60 -6.69
N ILE A 233 4.69 16.41 -7.15
CA ILE A 233 3.66 16.24 -8.19
C ILE A 233 2.34 16.91 -7.77
N GLN A 234 1.87 16.64 -6.55
CA GLN A 234 0.64 17.22 -6.01
C GLN A 234 0.73 18.75 -5.93
N THR A 235 1.87 19.29 -5.52
CA THR A 235 2.10 20.72 -5.39
C THR A 235 2.05 21.43 -6.75
N VAL A 236 2.73 20.86 -7.77
CA VAL A 236 2.70 21.40 -9.14
C VAL A 236 1.28 21.40 -9.69
N LEU A 237 0.57 20.27 -9.61
CA LEU A 237 -0.79 20.14 -10.13
C LEU A 237 -1.77 21.07 -9.40
N GLY A 238 -1.70 21.12 -8.07
CA GLY A 238 -2.55 21.98 -7.24
C GLY A 238 -2.37 23.45 -7.59
N ARG A 239 -1.12 23.90 -7.71
CA ARG A 239 -0.79 25.28 -8.11
C ARG A 239 -1.29 25.60 -9.52
N SER A 240 -1.00 24.76 -10.51
CA SER A 240 -1.43 24.98 -11.91
C SER A 240 -2.95 25.08 -12.00
N ARG A 241 -3.68 24.21 -11.27
CA ARG A 241 -5.14 24.26 -11.19
C ARG A 241 -5.63 25.55 -10.53
N GLN A 242 -5.02 25.98 -9.44
CA GLN A 242 -5.39 27.21 -8.73
C GLN A 242 -5.25 28.44 -9.65
N ARG A 243 -4.15 28.52 -10.42
CA ARG A 243 -3.92 29.59 -11.40
C ARG A 243 -4.99 29.60 -12.50
N GLN A 244 -5.30 28.44 -13.08
CA GLN A 244 -6.34 28.31 -14.11
C GLN A 244 -7.72 28.74 -13.59
N LEU A 245 -8.08 28.36 -12.37
CA LEU A 245 -9.35 28.74 -11.75
C LEU A 245 -9.48 30.26 -11.54
N LEU A 246 -8.34 30.93 -11.33
CA LEU A 246 -8.26 32.39 -11.18
C LEU A 246 -8.08 33.11 -12.54
N GLY A 247 -8.14 32.39 -13.66
CA GLY A 247 -8.03 32.96 -15.00
C GLY A 247 -6.62 33.35 -15.42
N TYR A 248 -5.60 32.89 -14.69
CA TYR A 248 -4.21 33.10 -15.10
C TYR A 248 -3.86 32.25 -16.32
N PRO A 249 -2.99 32.76 -17.22
CA PRO A 249 -2.46 31.96 -18.31
C PRO A 249 -1.59 30.82 -17.77
N ASP A 250 -1.55 29.75 -18.54
CA ASP A 250 -0.61 28.65 -18.38
C ASP A 250 0.85 29.17 -18.39
N ASP A 251 1.72 28.52 -17.62
CA ASP A 251 3.11 28.92 -17.40
C ASP A 251 4.11 27.78 -17.60
N ALA A 252 5.40 28.03 -17.31
CA ALA A 252 6.44 27.02 -17.43
C ALA A 252 6.17 25.74 -16.60
N TYR A 253 5.43 25.85 -15.49
CA TYR A 253 5.11 24.72 -14.61
C TYR A 253 3.90 23.91 -15.08
N SER A 254 3.08 24.49 -15.96
CA SER A 254 2.02 23.77 -16.68
C SER A 254 2.53 23.00 -17.91
N GLN A 255 3.83 23.08 -18.24
CA GLN A 255 4.41 22.37 -19.36
C GLN A 255 4.61 20.87 -19.05
N SER A 256 4.31 20.03 -20.06
CA SER A 256 4.43 18.58 -19.97
C SER A 256 5.85 18.08 -19.68
N ALA A 257 6.89 18.83 -20.10
CA ALA A 257 8.29 18.44 -19.90
C ALA A 257 8.69 18.42 -18.42
N LEU A 258 8.39 19.49 -17.67
CA LEU A 258 8.70 19.55 -16.24
C LEU A 258 7.93 18.48 -15.46
N TYR A 259 6.65 18.30 -15.78
CA TYR A 259 5.85 17.24 -15.18
C TYR A 259 6.45 15.86 -15.47
N GLY A 260 6.92 15.63 -16.70
CA GLY A 260 7.65 14.44 -17.10
C GLY A 260 8.89 14.20 -16.22
N ASP A 261 9.75 15.20 -16.05
CA ASP A 261 10.98 15.08 -15.26
C ASP A 261 10.70 14.75 -13.79
N ILE A 262 9.70 15.40 -13.18
CA ILE A 262 9.29 15.13 -11.80
C ILE A 262 8.73 13.71 -11.68
N MET A 263 7.92 13.27 -12.66
CA MET A 263 7.40 11.90 -12.69
C MET A 263 8.55 10.88 -12.77
N VAL A 264 9.58 11.11 -13.59
CA VAL A 264 10.76 10.23 -13.66
C VAL A 264 11.47 10.16 -12.31
N GLN A 265 11.72 11.30 -11.67
CA GLN A 265 12.40 11.33 -10.37
C GLN A 265 11.58 10.65 -9.26
N ALA A 266 10.28 10.94 -9.20
CA ALA A 266 9.39 10.38 -8.20
C ALA A 266 9.24 8.86 -8.36
N THR A 267 9.03 8.39 -9.59
CA THR A 267 8.92 6.95 -9.89
C THR A 267 10.23 6.22 -9.60
N ALA A 268 11.39 6.81 -9.92
CA ALA A 268 12.69 6.22 -9.58
C ALA A 268 12.90 6.09 -8.05
N ALA A 269 12.48 7.09 -7.26
CA ALA A 269 12.54 7.02 -5.80
C ALA A 269 11.55 5.98 -5.25
N CYS A 270 10.30 5.99 -5.71
CA CYS A 270 9.28 5.02 -5.30
C CYS A 270 9.65 3.58 -5.65
N THR A 271 10.13 3.31 -6.86
CA THR A 271 10.55 1.96 -7.28
C THR A 271 11.68 1.45 -6.39
N ARG A 272 12.64 2.32 -6.04
CA ARG A 272 13.76 1.96 -5.16
C ARG A 272 13.30 1.63 -3.73
N GLU A 273 12.40 2.43 -3.17
CA GLU A 273 11.86 2.23 -1.82
C GLU A 273 11.00 0.96 -1.73
N GLU A 274 10.06 0.77 -2.67
CA GLU A 274 9.22 -0.42 -2.72
C GLU A 274 10.06 -1.69 -2.94
N TYR A 275 11.09 -1.60 -3.78
CA TYR A 275 12.03 -2.70 -3.98
C TYR A 275 12.86 -3.00 -2.73
N ALA A 276 13.32 -1.98 -2.00
CA ALA A 276 14.04 -2.18 -0.76
C ALA A 276 13.18 -2.87 0.31
N LEU A 277 11.91 -2.49 0.44
CA LEU A 277 10.96 -3.19 1.31
C LEU A 277 10.78 -4.67 0.89
N CYS A 278 10.71 -4.94 -0.40
CA CYS A 278 10.66 -6.32 -0.87
C CYS A 278 11.96 -7.07 -0.56
N ARG A 279 13.12 -6.52 -0.92
CA ARG A 279 14.42 -7.19 -0.79
C ARG A 279 14.85 -7.41 0.66
N ASP A 280 14.71 -6.37 1.48
CA ASP A 280 15.30 -6.32 2.82
C ASP A 280 14.30 -6.79 3.89
N GLU A 281 13.00 -6.50 3.71
CA GLU A 281 11.94 -6.84 4.67
C GLU A 281 11.05 -8.00 4.18
N HIS A 282 11.34 -8.58 3.00
CA HIS A 282 10.57 -9.67 2.39
C HIS A 282 9.07 -9.35 2.20
N ILE A 283 8.73 -8.08 1.98
CA ILE A 283 7.35 -7.63 1.73
C ILE A 283 7.02 -7.77 0.23
N VAL A 284 6.56 -8.96 -0.16
CA VAL A 284 6.26 -9.32 -1.57
C VAL A 284 4.93 -8.75 -2.10
N THR A 285 4.07 -8.26 -1.21
CA THR A 285 2.68 -7.90 -1.53
C THR A 285 2.51 -6.50 -2.12
N ARG A 286 3.52 -5.63 -2.01
CA ARG A 286 3.43 -4.21 -2.43
C ARG A 286 3.88 -3.94 -3.86
N MET A 287 4.89 -4.69 -4.33
CA MET A 287 5.57 -4.39 -5.59
C MET A 287 4.67 -4.58 -6.82
N LEU A 288 3.88 -5.67 -6.86
CA LEU A 288 2.98 -5.93 -7.98
C LEU A 288 1.85 -4.89 -8.09
N PRO A 289 1.10 -4.55 -7.01
CA PRO A 289 0.13 -3.45 -7.05
C PRO A 289 0.75 -2.10 -7.45
N TYR A 290 1.97 -1.80 -6.98
CA TYR A 290 2.70 -0.59 -7.37
C TYR A 290 2.96 -0.54 -8.88
N TYR A 291 3.54 -1.59 -9.47
CA TYR A 291 3.78 -1.67 -10.91
C TYR A 291 2.47 -1.61 -11.72
N LEU A 292 1.44 -2.35 -11.33
CA LEU A 292 0.15 -2.32 -12.01
C LEU A 292 -0.51 -0.94 -11.93
N GLY A 293 -0.39 -0.25 -10.79
CA GLY A 293 -0.85 1.13 -10.62
C GLY A 293 -0.13 2.11 -11.54
N LEU A 294 1.20 1.98 -11.67
CA LEU A 294 2.00 2.78 -12.60
C LEU A 294 1.66 2.49 -14.06
N SER A 295 1.54 1.21 -14.44
CA SER A 295 1.14 0.78 -15.78
C SER A 295 -0.23 1.38 -16.14
N ARG A 296 -1.19 1.35 -15.21
CA ARG A 296 -2.51 1.95 -15.43
C ARG A 296 -2.44 3.46 -15.61
N GLN A 297 -1.63 4.17 -14.82
CA GLN A 297 -1.43 5.61 -14.99
C GLN A 297 -0.77 5.94 -16.32
N ALA A 298 0.24 5.18 -16.74
CA ALA A 298 0.90 5.32 -18.03
C ALA A 298 -0.11 5.17 -19.19
N GLN A 299 -0.99 4.17 -19.12
CA GLN A 299 -2.06 3.97 -20.10
C GLN A 299 -3.05 5.13 -20.12
N LEU A 300 -3.48 5.62 -18.95
CA LEU A 300 -4.42 6.76 -18.86
C LEU A 300 -3.83 8.06 -19.41
N LEU A 301 -2.50 8.22 -19.32
CA LEU A 301 -1.76 9.35 -19.89
C LEU A 301 -1.36 9.14 -21.36
N GLY A 302 -1.68 7.99 -21.96
CA GLY A 302 -1.30 7.65 -23.34
C GLY A 302 0.21 7.39 -23.53
N LEU A 303 0.93 7.10 -22.44
CA LEU A 303 2.37 6.83 -22.43
C LEU A 303 2.72 5.35 -22.62
N ALA A 304 1.74 4.44 -22.50
CA ALA A 304 1.93 3.00 -22.58
C ALA A 304 0.69 2.28 -23.13
N GLY A 305 0.84 1.00 -23.51
CA GLY A 305 -0.27 0.10 -23.86
C GLY A 305 -0.95 0.35 -25.21
N SER A 306 -0.46 1.31 -26.01
CA SER A 306 -0.94 1.54 -27.38
C SER A 306 0.03 0.94 -28.41
N PRO A 307 -0.46 0.30 -29.49
CA PRO A 307 0.41 -0.23 -30.54
C PRO A 307 1.37 0.83 -31.09
N GLY A 308 2.67 0.55 -31.06
CA GLY A 308 3.71 1.47 -31.55
C GLY A 308 4.19 2.53 -30.54
N VAL A 309 3.64 2.55 -29.33
CA VAL A 309 4.16 3.37 -28.22
C VAL A 309 5.03 2.50 -27.34
N ALA A 310 6.32 2.83 -27.25
CA ALA A 310 7.24 2.13 -26.36
C ALA A 310 6.98 2.55 -24.92
N ASP A 311 6.97 1.58 -24.00
CA ASP A 311 6.82 1.86 -22.58
C ASP A 311 7.98 2.74 -22.09
N PRO A 312 7.70 3.73 -21.22
CA PRO A 312 8.73 4.64 -20.74
C PRO A 312 9.73 3.92 -19.83
N ALA A 313 10.97 4.39 -19.79
CA ALA A 313 12.06 3.75 -19.03
C ALA A 313 11.72 3.49 -17.55
N TRP A 314 11.07 4.44 -16.88
CA TRP A 314 10.65 4.27 -15.49
C TRP A 314 9.61 3.16 -15.28
N LEU A 315 8.79 2.85 -16.30
CA LEU A 315 7.84 1.73 -16.24
C LEU A 315 8.56 0.40 -16.44
N GLN A 316 9.55 0.36 -17.35
CA GLN A 316 10.43 -0.80 -17.53
C GLN A 316 11.26 -1.07 -16.28
N ASP A 317 11.77 -0.03 -15.60
CA ASP A 317 12.51 -0.15 -14.35
C ASP A 317 11.62 -0.70 -13.22
N ALA A 318 10.36 -0.24 -13.14
CA ALA A 318 9.39 -0.76 -12.17
C ALA A 318 9.03 -2.23 -12.46
N GLU A 319 8.89 -2.60 -13.73
CA GLU A 319 8.69 -4.00 -14.15
C GLU A 319 9.87 -4.88 -13.77
N ALA A 320 11.09 -4.44 -14.09
CA ALA A 320 12.31 -5.16 -13.77
C ALA A 320 12.49 -5.31 -12.25
N ALA A 321 12.23 -4.25 -11.47
CA ALA A 321 12.24 -4.33 -10.01
C ALA A 321 11.16 -5.29 -9.46
N THR A 322 10.00 -5.34 -10.11
CA THR A 322 8.93 -6.31 -9.76
C THR A 322 9.39 -7.74 -10.04
N ALA A 323 10.01 -7.98 -11.18
CA ALA A 323 10.54 -9.29 -11.55
C ALA A 323 11.68 -9.74 -10.63
N LYS A 324 12.56 -8.82 -10.23
CA LYS A 324 13.62 -9.08 -9.26
C LYS A 324 13.08 -9.37 -7.87
N CYS A 325 12.03 -8.64 -7.45
CA CYS A 325 11.36 -8.83 -6.17
C CYS A 325 10.67 -10.19 -6.14
N LEU A 326 9.77 -10.49 -7.08
CA LEU A 326 8.89 -11.65 -7.03
C LEU A 326 9.56 -12.94 -7.56
N ASN A 327 10.74 -13.23 -7.01
CA ASN A 327 11.52 -14.40 -7.35
C ASN A 327 11.57 -15.36 -6.15
N PHE A 328 11.20 -16.61 -6.39
CA PHE A 328 11.04 -17.61 -5.33
C PHE A 328 11.83 -18.88 -5.65
N GLU A 329 12.11 -19.66 -4.61
CA GLU A 329 12.65 -21.00 -4.74
C GLU A 329 11.83 -21.94 -3.86
N LEU A 330 11.29 -23.00 -4.45
CA LEU A 330 10.60 -24.05 -3.72
C LEU A 330 11.55 -25.21 -3.49
N GLN A 331 11.79 -25.54 -2.22
CA GLN A 331 12.42 -26.79 -1.83
C GLN A 331 11.34 -27.85 -1.57
N ILE A 332 11.50 -29.03 -2.14
CA ILE A 332 10.64 -30.19 -1.94
C ILE A 332 11.52 -31.31 -1.40
N ASP A 333 11.15 -31.87 -0.26
CA ASP A 333 11.73 -33.10 0.30
C ASP A 333 10.58 -34.09 0.52
N SER A 334 10.64 -35.27 -0.08
CA SER A 334 9.58 -36.26 0.02
C SER A 334 10.11 -37.68 0.19
N GLN A 335 9.43 -38.47 1.01
CA GLN A 335 9.73 -39.86 1.27
C GLN A 335 8.50 -40.72 0.99
N MET A 336 8.65 -41.70 0.11
CA MET A 336 7.69 -42.75 -0.17
C MET A 336 8.01 -44.02 0.63
N VAL A 337 6.97 -44.67 1.14
CA VAL A 337 6.98 -46.07 1.57
C VAL A 337 5.82 -46.78 0.87
N LEU A 338 6.13 -47.66 -0.09
CA LEU A 338 5.17 -48.57 -0.71
C LEU A 338 5.28 -49.94 -0.04
N THR A 339 4.16 -50.53 0.33
CA THR A 339 4.06 -51.93 0.75
C THR A 339 3.04 -52.62 -0.13
N GLU A 340 3.47 -53.68 -0.81
CA GLU A 340 2.68 -54.40 -1.80
C GLU A 340 2.92 -55.92 -1.68
N GLY A 341 1.96 -56.68 -2.20
CA GLY A 341 2.07 -58.12 -2.37
C GLY A 341 1.58 -58.93 -1.17
N SER A 342 1.65 -60.25 -1.31
CA SER A 342 1.32 -61.20 -0.25
C SER A 342 2.28 -62.39 -0.31
N ASP A 343 2.50 -63.03 0.84
CA ASP A 343 3.35 -64.22 0.96
C ASP A 343 4.79 -63.97 0.45
N VAL A 344 5.24 -64.71 -0.58
CA VAL A 344 6.60 -64.59 -1.15
C VAL A 344 6.83 -63.28 -1.90
N ASP A 345 5.75 -62.66 -2.39
CA ASP A 345 5.79 -61.42 -3.18
C ASP A 345 5.67 -60.17 -2.29
N ALA A 346 5.48 -60.36 -0.97
CA ALA A 346 5.34 -59.27 -0.02
C ALA A 346 6.66 -58.50 0.16
N HIS A 347 6.64 -57.21 -0.19
CA HIS A 347 7.83 -56.37 -0.14
C HIS A 347 7.51 -54.92 0.24
N THR A 348 8.57 -54.18 0.53
CA THR A 348 8.51 -52.76 0.86
C THR A 348 9.54 -52.01 0.03
N VAL A 349 9.09 -50.99 -0.69
CA VAL A 349 9.95 -50.03 -1.39
C VAL A 349 9.99 -48.73 -0.62
N ARG A 350 11.19 -48.19 -0.43
CA ARG A 350 11.40 -46.84 0.10
C ARG A 350 12.19 -46.01 -0.88
N GLU A 351 11.66 -44.84 -1.20
CA GLU A 351 12.36 -43.86 -2.01
C GLU A 351 12.29 -42.47 -1.36
N SER A 352 13.41 -41.76 -1.36
CA SER A 352 13.48 -40.35 -0.93
C SER A 352 13.87 -39.49 -2.13
N VAL A 353 13.14 -38.41 -2.36
CA VAL A 353 13.37 -37.48 -3.47
C VAL A 353 13.50 -36.05 -2.95
N SER A 354 14.32 -35.25 -3.61
CA SER A 354 14.52 -33.83 -3.29
C SER A 354 14.65 -32.98 -4.55
N ALA A 355 14.11 -31.75 -4.51
CA ALA A 355 14.26 -30.77 -5.58
C ALA A 355 14.35 -29.33 -5.02
N ARG A 356 15.04 -28.46 -5.75
CA ARG A 356 14.96 -27.00 -5.63
C ARG A 356 14.44 -26.42 -6.95
N VAL A 357 13.21 -25.91 -6.93
CA VAL A 357 12.50 -25.42 -8.11
C VAL A 357 12.54 -23.89 -8.11
N PRO A 358 13.28 -23.26 -9.03
CA PRO A 358 13.25 -21.82 -9.19
C PRO A 358 11.92 -21.39 -9.80
N LEU A 359 11.31 -20.37 -9.20
CA LEU A 359 10.00 -19.82 -9.54
C LEU A 359 10.17 -18.30 -9.74
N PRO A 360 10.76 -17.86 -10.87
CA PRO A 360 10.87 -16.45 -11.20
C PRO A 360 9.52 -15.87 -11.59
N PHE A 361 9.37 -14.55 -11.38
CA PHE A 361 8.21 -13.79 -11.82
C PHE A 361 7.98 -13.92 -13.32
N ASN A 362 6.71 -14.07 -13.71
CA ASN A 362 6.29 -13.99 -15.10
C ASN A 362 4.95 -13.26 -15.19
N LEU A 363 4.90 -12.15 -15.94
CA LEU A 363 3.67 -11.38 -16.21
C LEU A 363 2.64 -12.13 -17.06
N GLY A 364 2.97 -13.32 -17.56
CA GLY A 364 2.06 -14.26 -18.22
C GLY A 364 1.02 -14.82 -17.25
N ILE A 365 0.13 -13.97 -16.77
CA ILE A 365 -0.96 -14.34 -15.85
C ILE A 365 -2.02 -15.11 -16.64
N ALA A 366 -2.26 -16.36 -16.26
CA ALA A 366 -3.53 -17.02 -16.52
C ALA A 366 -4.52 -16.56 -15.43
N PHE A 367 -5.50 -15.74 -15.82
CA PHE A 367 -6.61 -15.38 -14.93
C PHE A 367 -7.64 -16.50 -14.95
N TYR A 368 -7.84 -17.18 -13.83
CA TYR A 368 -8.90 -18.17 -13.69
C TYR A 368 -10.19 -17.49 -13.26
N ALA A 369 -11.34 -18.04 -13.66
CA ALA A 369 -12.66 -17.54 -13.28
C ALA A 369 -12.89 -17.46 -11.75
N SER A 370 -12.03 -18.13 -10.96
CA SER A 370 -11.97 -18.10 -9.50
C SER A 370 -11.17 -16.94 -8.90
N GLY A 371 -10.55 -16.08 -9.71
CA GLY A 371 -9.85 -14.86 -9.26
C GLY A 371 -8.38 -15.04 -8.83
N GLY A 372 -7.78 -16.23 -9.02
CA GLY A 372 -6.35 -16.46 -8.77
C GLY A 372 -5.46 -16.01 -9.93
N SER A 373 -4.29 -15.42 -9.62
CA SER A 373 -3.27 -14.97 -10.59
C SER A 373 -1.93 -15.67 -10.31
N TYR A 374 -1.42 -16.52 -11.20
CA TYR A 374 -0.06 -17.03 -11.01
C TYR A 374 0.95 -15.89 -11.23
N VAL A 375 1.87 -15.75 -10.28
CA VAL A 375 2.83 -14.64 -10.23
C VAL A 375 4.22 -15.15 -10.65
N ALA A 376 4.51 -16.43 -10.45
CA ALA A 376 5.79 -17.02 -10.78
C ALA A 376 5.63 -18.43 -11.37
N THR A 377 6.46 -18.76 -12.35
CA THR A 377 6.44 -20.07 -13.02
C THR A 377 7.85 -20.55 -13.29
N SER A 378 8.15 -21.83 -13.05
CA SER A 378 9.47 -22.34 -13.39
C SER A 378 9.66 -22.31 -14.93
N PRO A 379 10.79 -21.78 -15.43
CA PRO A 379 11.01 -21.63 -16.86
C PRO A 379 11.35 -22.94 -17.57
N ALA A 380 11.79 -23.93 -16.79
CA ALA A 380 12.15 -25.27 -17.26
C ALA A 380 11.89 -26.31 -16.17
N ALA A 381 11.82 -27.57 -16.58
CA ALA A 381 11.82 -28.70 -15.67
C ALA A 381 13.19 -28.85 -15.01
N VAL A 382 13.21 -29.07 -13.70
CA VAL A 382 14.43 -29.31 -12.92
C VAL A 382 14.49 -30.74 -12.40
N PRO A 383 15.69 -31.29 -12.12
CA PRO A 383 15.79 -32.63 -11.54
C PRO A 383 15.09 -32.74 -10.19
N LEU A 384 14.28 -33.78 -10.04
CA LEU A 384 13.79 -34.30 -8.77
C LEU A 384 14.66 -35.52 -8.45
N SER A 385 15.71 -35.28 -7.67
CA SER A 385 16.77 -36.26 -7.49
C SER A 385 16.40 -37.33 -6.47
N SER A 386 16.63 -38.59 -6.83
CA SER A 386 16.45 -39.73 -5.92
C SER A 386 17.66 -39.83 -4.99
N SER A 387 17.49 -39.45 -3.73
CA SER A 387 18.56 -39.40 -2.72
C SER A 387 18.72 -40.72 -1.97
N GLY A 388 17.77 -41.63 -2.08
CA GLY A 388 17.85 -42.97 -1.53
C GLY A 388 16.75 -43.87 -2.07
N TYR A 389 17.11 -45.07 -2.52
CA TYR A 389 16.18 -46.06 -3.06
C TYR A 389 16.54 -47.44 -2.52
N SER A 390 15.57 -48.10 -1.87
CA SER A 390 15.79 -49.41 -1.24
C SER A 390 14.54 -50.27 -1.32
N VAL A 391 14.75 -51.57 -1.48
CA VAL A 391 13.69 -52.57 -1.58
C VAL A 391 14.00 -53.71 -0.62
N THR A 392 13.00 -54.12 0.15
CA THR A 392 13.14 -55.21 1.13
C THR A 392 12.00 -56.20 0.97
N TYR A 393 12.34 -57.46 0.77
CA TYR A 393 11.39 -58.57 0.81
C TYR A 393 11.43 -59.24 2.18
N GLY A 394 10.26 -59.58 2.73
CA GLY A 394 10.17 -60.26 4.03
C GLY A 394 10.47 -61.76 3.96
N HIS A 395 10.35 -62.36 2.77
CA HIS A 395 10.44 -63.81 2.57
C HIS A 395 11.85 -64.23 2.13
N THR A 396 12.35 -65.37 2.62
CA THR A 396 13.71 -65.86 2.33
C THR A 396 13.92 -66.36 0.90
N CYS A 397 12.84 -66.63 0.16
CA CYS A 397 12.86 -67.04 -1.25
C CYS A 397 12.86 -65.87 -2.25
N ALA A 398 12.97 -64.64 -1.76
CA ALA A 398 13.11 -63.45 -2.59
C ALA A 398 14.46 -62.78 -2.30
N SER A 399 15.19 -62.43 -3.35
CA SER A 399 16.45 -61.70 -3.23
C SER A 399 16.49 -60.54 -4.21
N VAL A 400 16.69 -59.32 -3.68
CA VAL A 400 16.94 -58.13 -4.50
C VAL A 400 18.37 -58.19 -5.02
N ASN A 401 18.53 -58.26 -6.34
CA ASN A 401 19.82 -58.39 -7.00
C ASN A 401 20.52 -57.03 -7.16
N SER A 402 19.74 -56.00 -7.51
CA SER A 402 20.23 -54.65 -7.78
C SER A 402 19.12 -53.62 -7.68
N THR A 403 19.48 -52.39 -7.37
CA THR A 403 18.60 -51.22 -7.33
C THR A 403 19.19 -50.12 -8.20
N THR A 404 18.36 -49.47 -9.01
CA THR A 404 18.74 -48.39 -9.94
C THR A 404 17.88 -47.16 -9.65
N PRO A 405 18.33 -46.22 -8.81
CA PRO A 405 17.64 -44.95 -8.62
C PRO A 405 17.71 -44.13 -9.91
N VAL A 406 16.60 -43.51 -10.29
CA VAL A 406 16.50 -42.64 -11.47
C VAL A 406 15.82 -41.34 -11.07
N ASP A 407 16.49 -40.23 -11.35
CA ASP A 407 15.95 -38.89 -11.14
C ASP A 407 14.71 -38.67 -12.00
N ALA A 408 13.75 -37.92 -11.47
CA ALA A 408 12.60 -37.43 -12.21
C ALA A 408 12.80 -35.96 -12.57
N THR A 409 11.80 -35.34 -13.17
CA THR A 409 11.78 -33.91 -13.43
C THR A 409 10.55 -33.27 -12.80
N VAL A 410 10.70 -32.06 -12.28
CA VAL A 410 9.63 -31.29 -11.65
C VAL A 410 9.64 -29.85 -12.16
N TRP A 411 8.45 -29.27 -12.32
CA TRP A 411 8.23 -27.85 -12.58
C TRP A 411 6.98 -27.40 -11.84
N GLY A 412 6.70 -26.10 -11.83
CA GLY A 412 5.46 -25.63 -11.23
C GLY A 412 5.21 -24.15 -11.36
N SER A 413 4.02 -23.77 -10.92
CA SER A 413 3.54 -22.39 -10.88
C SER A 413 3.12 -22.01 -9.47
N LEU A 414 3.45 -20.79 -9.06
CA LEU A 414 3.15 -20.23 -7.76
C LEU A 414 2.33 -18.95 -7.94
N GLY A 415 1.35 -18.75 -7.07
CA GLY A 415 0.89 -17.41 -6.76
C GLY A 415 0.46 -17.32 -5.31
N PHE A 416 -0.06 -16.15 -4.94
CA PHE A 416 -0.45 -15.85 -3.58
C PHE A 416 -1.62 -14.88 -3.55
N THR A 417 -2.38 -14.95 -2.47
CA THR A 417 -3.44 -13.97 -2.17
C THR A 417 -2.97 -13.06 -1.04
N ALA A 418 -3.06 -11.75 -1.22
CA ALA A 418 -2.80 -10.81 -0.13
C ALA A 418 -4.01 -10.76 0.83
N ARG A 419 -3.78 -10.68 2.15
CA ARG A 419 -4.87 -10.45 3.11
C ARG A 419 -5.54 -9.10 2.85
N GLN A 420 -6.85 -9.00 3.11
CA GLN A 420 -7.52 -7.69 3.10
C GLN A 420 -6.98 -6.81 4.23
N GLY A 421 -6.27 -5.75 3.85
CA GLY A 421 -5.71 -4.74 4.72
C GLY A 421 -5.02 -3.71 3.83
N GLY A 422 -5.34 -2.43 3.98
CA GLY A 422 -4.78 -1.38 3.13
C GLY A 422 -3.25 -1.30 3.24
N VAL A 423 -2.63 -0.57 2.31
CA VAL A 423 -1.17 -0.35 2.14
C VAL A 423 -0.42 0.09 3.42
N ALA A 424 -1.14 0.47 4.47
CA ALA A 424 -0.64 0.92 5.77
C ALA A 424 -0.55 -0.18 6.85
N GLN A 425 -1.17 -1.35 6.64
CA GLN A 425 -1.06 -2.50 7.54
C GLN A 425 -0.04 -3.47 6.93
N ARG A 426 0.87 -4.01 7.75
CA ARG A 426 1.87 -5.00 7.32
C ARG A 426 1.18 -6.04 6.43
N ALA A 427 1.46 -6.01 5.14
CA ALA A 427 0.67 -6.72 4.15
C ALA A 427 1.03 -8.20 4.19
N GLU A 428 0.31 -8.95 5.02
CA GLU A 428 0.45 -10.39 5.22
C GLU A 428 -0.14 -11.16 4.02
N VAL A 429 0.57 -12.20 3.58
CA VAL A 429 0.05 -13.16 2.60
C VAL A 429 -1.03 -14.01 3.29
N GLN A 430 -2.21 -14.12 2.67
CA GLN A 430 -3.29 -14.96 3.17
C GLN A 430 -2.95 -16.43 2.98
N ASP A 431 -2.53 -16.80 1.77
CA ASP A 431 -2.09 -18.16 1.42
C ASP A 431 -1.27 -18.13 0.11
N PHE A 432 -0.52 -19.21 -0.12
CA PHE A 432 0.11 -19.53 -1.40
C PHE A 432 -0.65 -20.65 -2.11
N TYR A 433 -0.68 -20.60 -3.44
CA TYR A 433 -1.15 -21.71 -4.28
C TYR A 433 -0.02 -22.18 -5.18
N LEU A 434 0.35 -23.45 -5.02
CA LEU A 434 1.39 -24.10 -5.79
C LEU A 434 0.78 -25.19 -6.66
N THR A 435 1.09 -25.18 -7.95
CA THR A 435 0.68 -26.20 -8.92
C THR A 435 1.93 -26.90 -9.44
N PRO A 436 2.36 -28.00 -8.80
CA PRO A 436 3.54 -28.76 -9.20
C PRO A 436 3.17 -29.77 -10.29
N ALA A 437 4.11 -30.05 -11.19
CA ALA A 437 4.00 -31.09 -12.18
C ALA A 437 5.31 -31.89 -12.19
N VAL A 438 5.18 -33.22 -12.18
CA VAL A 438 6.30 -34.16 -12.14
C VAL A 438 6.21 -35.08 -13.36
N ALA A 439 7.33 -35.30 -14.04
CA ALA A 439 7.43 -36.31 -15.09
C ALA A 439 8.62 -37.26 -14.81
N PRO A 440 8.44 -38.58 -15.03
CA PRO A 440 9.51 -39.53 -14.87
C PRO A 440 10.56 -39.36 -15.96
N THR A 441 11.82 -39.64 -15.65
CA THR A 441 12.86 -39.83 -16.66
C THR A 441 12.88 -41.31 -17.03
N GLY A 442 12.49 -41.65 -18.27
CA GLY A 442 12.32 -43.06 -18.66
C GLY A 442 11.18 -43.74 -17.91
N LEU A 443 11.44 -44.92 -17.31
CA LEU A 443 10.48 -45.69 -16.52
C LEU A 443 10.59 -45.44 -15.00
N GLY A 444 11.42 -44.48 -14.58
CA GLY A 444 11.69 -44.20 -13.16
C GLY A 444 12.64 -45.20 -12.50
N SER A 445 12.80 -45.07 -11.18
CA SER A 445 13.63 -45.96 -10.37
C SER A 445 13.15 -47.41 -10.48
N SER A 446 14.09 -48.35 -10.45
CA SER A 446 13.80 -49.77 -10.65
C SER A 446 14.66 -50.67 -9.79
N TYR A 447 14.21 -51.89 -9.60
CA TYR A 447 14.99 -52.94 -8.95
C TYR A 447 14.86 -54.26 -9.70
N SER A 448 15.89 -55.09 -9.60
CA SER A 448 15.82 -56.48 -10.06
C SER A 448 15.67 -57.40 -8.87
N VAL A 449 14.69 -58.30 -8.93
CA VAL A 449 14.41 -59.30 -7.91
C VAL A 449 14.43 -60.69 -8.51
N THR A 450 14.98 -61.65 -7.76
CA THR A 450 14.84 -63.07 -8.06
C THR A 450 13.83 -63.67 -7.09
N LEU A 451 12.73 -64.18 -7.63
CA LEU A 451 11.67 -64.87 -6.89
C LEU A 451 11.76 -66.37 -7.19
N SER A 452 11.68 -67.21 -6.16
CA SER A 452 11.72 -68.67 -6.28
C SER A 452 10.43 -69.29 -5.72
N SER A 453 9.89 -70.30 -6.41
CA SER A 453 8.66 -71.04 -6.10
C SER A 453 9.00 -72.51 -5.81
N PRO A 454 8.42 -73.21 -4.82
CA PRO A 454 7.10 -72.99 -4.24
C PRO A 454 7.08 -72.10 -2.98
N ARG A 455 5.89 -71.57 -2.70
CA ARG A 455 5.47 -70.92 -1.46
C ARG A 455 5.40 -71.93 -0.28
N ASN A 456 6.47 -72.67 -0.02
CA ASN A 456 6.55 -73.66 1.08
C ASN A 456 7.87 -73.47 1.85
N PRO A 457 7.88 -73.48 3.20
CA PRO A 457 9.08 -73.34 4.03
C PRO A 457 10.24 -74.33 3.78
N THR A 458 10.09 -75.35 2.93
CA THR A 458 11.10 -76.42 2.73
C THR A 458 11.98 -76.30 1.49
N GLY A 459 11.85 -75.26 0.66
CA GLY A 459 12.79 -75.04 -0.45
C GLY A 459 12.33 -74.01 -1.48
N CYS A 460 13.28 -73.18 -1.93
CA CYS A 460 13.10 -72.22 -3.01
C CYS A 460 13.51 -72.89 -4.33
N GLU A 461 12.56 -73.29 -5.19
CA GLU A 461 12.85 -73.88 -6.50
C GLU A 461 12.55 -72.88 -7.65
N GLN A 462 13.00 -73.18 -8.87
CA GLN A 462 12.70 -72.41 -10.10
C GLN A 462 12.79 -70.87 -9.98
N PRO A 463 14.00 -70.29 -9.81
CA PRO A 463 14.17 -68.85 -9.73
C PRO A 463 13.79 -68.16 -11.06
N SER A 464 12.96 -67.13 -10.99
CA SER A 464 12.74 -66.18 -12.07
C SER A 464 13.20 -64.79 -11.64
N THR A 465 13.99 -64.14 -12.48
CA THR A 465 14.42 -62.76 -12.27
C THR A 465 13.55 -61.81 -13.08
N THR A 466 12.95 -60.84 -12.40
CA THR A 466 12.19 -59.74 -13.00
C THR A 466 12.85 -58.41 -12.68
N THR A 467 12.49 -57.38 -13.44
CA THR A 467 12.84 -55.98 -13.17
C THR A 467 11.55 -55.22 -13.03
N ASP A 468 11.36 -54.61 -11.87
CA ASP A 468 10.14 -53.91 -11.50
C ASP A 468 10.44 -52.40 -11.34
N HIS A 469 9.44 -51.57 -11.69
CA HIS A 469 9.56 -50.11 -11.83
C HIS A 469 8.68 -49.36 -10.82
N GLU A 470 8.88 -49.68 -9.54
CA GLU A 470 8.20 -49.05 -8.43
C GLU A 470 9.03 -47.88 -7.91
N SER A 471 8.56 -46.66 -8.17
CA SER A 471 9.25 -45.42 -7.85
C SER A 471 8.30 -44.39 -7.24
N TRP A 472 8.87 -43.34 -6.66
CA TRP A 472 8.14 -42.19 -6.15
C TRP A 472 7.23 -41.60 -7.23
N VAL A 473 7.68 -41.51 -8.48
CA VAL A 473 6.86 -40.93 -9.56
C VAL A 473 5.69 -41.84 -9.93
N THR A 474 5.91 -43.15 -9.99
CA THR A 474 4.88 -44.10 -10.45
C THR A 474 3.87 -44.44 -9.34
N ALA A 475 4.31 -44.59 -8.09
CA ALA A 475 3.47 -44.99 -6.97
C ALA A 475 3.10 -43.83 -6.02
N ALA A 476 4.03 -42.92 -5.70
CA ALA A 476 3.77 -41.84 -4.74
C ALA A 476 3.05 -40.64 -5.37
N PHE A 477 3.45 -40.17 -6.56
CA PHE A 477 2.95 -38.93 -7.14
C PHE A 477 1.41 -38.89 -7.29
N PRO A 478 0.71 -39.94 -7.78
CA PRO A 478 -0.76 -39.93 -7.86
C PRO A 478 -1.41 -39.73 -6.48
N THR A 479 -0.96 -40.51 -5.48
CA THR A 479 -1.40 -40.43 -4.08
C THR A 479 -1.06 -39.08 -3.44
N TRP A 480 0.06 -38.49 -3.83
CA TRP A 480 0.57 -37.22 -3.32
C TRP A 480 -0.27 -36.03 -3.78
N ILE A 481 -0.75 -36.04 -5.03
CA ILE A 481 -1.47 -34.90 -5.61
C ILE A 481 -2.99 -34.99 -5.41
N GLN A 482 -3.54 -36.20 -5.23
CA GLN A 482 -4.99 -36.46 -5.09
C GLN A 482 -5.72 -35.59 -4.06
N PRO A 483 -5.17 -35.31 -2.85
CA PRO A 483 -5.86 -34.48 -1.86
C PRO A 483 -6.06 -33.02 -2.29
N PHE A 484 -5.33 -32.58 -3.32
CA PHE A 484 -5.33 -31.20 -3.81
C PHE A 484 -6.09 -31.03 -5.12
N ALA A 485 -6.84 -32.06 -5.56
CA ALA A 485 -7.68 -31.97 -6.73
C ALA A 485 -8.80 -30.92 -6.51
N ASP A 486 -8.66 -29.75 -7.14
CA ASP A 486 -9.68 -28.71 -7.14
C ASP A 486 -10.29 -28.57 -8.54
N PRO A 487 -11.62 -28.63 -8.69
CA PRO A 487 -12.30 -28.56 -9.99
C PRO A 487 -12.20 -27.19 -10.67
N THR A 488 -11.77 -26.14 -9.96
CA THR A 488 -11.72 -24.75 -10.41
C THR A 488 -10.29 -24.23 -10.67
N LEU A 489 -9.29 -24.76 -9.97
CA LEU A 489 -7.90 -24.29 -10.03
C LEU A 489 -6.89 -25.35 -10.48
N ALA A 490 -7.38 -26.49 -10.99
CA ALA A 490 -6.59 -27.71 -11.19
C ALA A 490 -5.99 -28.21 -9.86
N MET A 491 -4.94 -29.01 -9.90
CA MET A 491 -4.33 -29.58 -8.69
C MET A 491 -3.43 -28.54 -8.00
N ALA A 492 -3.92 -27.88 -6.95
CA ALA A 492 -3.24 -26.76 -6.29
C ALA A 492 -3.06 -27.00 -4.79
N ILE A 493 -1.81 -26.98 -4.32
CA ILE A 493 -1.45 -27.12 -2.90
C ILE A 493 -1.65 -25.76 -2.20
N ARG A 494 -2.55 -25.76 -1.21
CA ARG A 494 -2.95 -24.60 -0.40
C ARG A 494 -2.73 -24.84 1.09
N ASP A 495 -3.19 -23.91 1.93
CA ASP A 495 -3.13 -23.92 3.39
C ASP A 495 -1.69 -24.00 3.89
N TRP A 496 -0.86 -23.11 3.36
CA TRP A 496 0.53 -23.00 3.77
C TRP A 496 0.65 -22.34 5.13
N ARG A 497 1.61 -22.79 5.92
CA ARG A 497 2.01 -22.08 7.14
C ARG A 497 2.90 -20.90 6.72
N ILE A 498 2.33 -19.70 6.74
CA ILE A 498 3.06 -18.46 6.47
C ILE A 498 4.01 -18.15 7.63
N VAL A 499 5.29 -17.96 7.30
CA VAL A 499 6.36 -17.65 8.27
C VAL A 499 6.76 -16.18 8.12
N GLY A 500 7.09 -15.75 6.89
CA GLY A 500 7.61 -14.42 6.58
C GLY A 500 9.13 -14.33 6.70
N GLY A 501 9.75 -13.49 5.87
CA GLY A 501 11.21 -13.40 5.74
C GLY A 501 11.75 -14.17 4.53
N ASP A 502 12.98 -14.66 4.64
CA ASP A 502 13.63 -15.46 3.58
C ASP A 502 12.95 -16.80 3.37
N VAL A 503 12.46 -17.43 4.44
CA VAL A 503 11.48 -18.51 4.41
C VAL A 503 10.09 -17.90 4.47
N MET A 504 9.41 -17.84 3.32
CA MET A 504 8.07 -17.25 3.24
C MET A 504 7.00 -18.16 3.83
N ALA A 505 7.07 -19.45 3.51
CA ALA A 505 6.05 -20.39 3.91
C ALA A 505 6.59 -21.83 3.97
N THR A 506 5.91 -22.65 4.75
CA THR A 506 6.20 -24.08 4.89
C THR A 506 4.92 -24.90 4.75
N LYS A 507 5.06 -26.11 4.22
CA LYS A 507 3.97 -27.08 4.13
C LYS A 507 4.50 -28.46 4.43
N GLU A 508 3.86 -29.14 5.36
CA GLU A 508 4.14 -30.54 5.70
C GLU A 508 2.85 -31.32 5.64
N PHE A 509 2.89 -32.48 4.99
CA PHE A 509 1.73 -33.35 4.90
C PHE A 509 2.13 -34.80 4.64
N THR A 510 1.22 -35.69 5.03
CA THR A 510 1.30 -37.13 4.73
C THR A 510 0.10 -37.51 3.89
N THR A 511 0.32 -38.15 2.75
CA THR A 511 -0.75 -38.79 1.97
C THR A 511 -0.65 -40.30 2.07
N ARG A 512 -1.79 -40.97 1.91
CA ARG A 512 -1.89 -42.42 1.92
C ARG A 512 -2.82 -42.87 0.80
N SER A 513 -2.53 -44.01 0.19
CA SER A 513 -3.46 -44.65 -0.74
C SER A 513 -4.75 -45.07 -0.01
N ASP A 514 -5.80 -45.34 -0.79
CA ASP A 514 -7.08 -45.82 -0.27
C ASP A 514 -6.86 -47.11 0.56
N PRO A 515 -7.47 -47.26 1.76
CA PRO A 515 -7.40 -48.49 2.54
C PRO A 515 -7.74 -49.77 1.77
N ASP A 516 -8.58 -49.67 0.73
CA ASP A 516 -9.02 -50.79 -0.08
C ASP A 516 -8.17 -51.02 -1.35
N ALA A 517 -7.10 -50.22 -1.55
CA ALA A 517 -6.17 -50.41 -2.66
C ALA A 517 -5.32 -51.68 -2.49
N SER A 518 -4.96 -52.33 -3.60
CA SER A 518 -4.01 -53.46 -3.62
C SER A 518 -2.59 -53.06 -3.18
N GLU A 519 -2.28 -51.76 -3.21
CA GLU A 519 -1.01 -51.15 -2.86
C GLU A 519 -1.19 -50.18 -1.69
N ASN A 520 -0.39 -50.34 -0.63
CA ASN A 520 -0.37 -49.41 0.50
C ASN A 520 0.82 -48.45 0.36
N VAL A 521 0.54 -47.25 -0.15
CA VAL A 521 1.52 -46.18 -0.35
C VAL A 521 1.34 -45.14 0.75
N THR A 522 2.41 -44.82 1.46
CA THR A 522 2.48 -43.67 2.36
C THR A 522 3.54 -42.70 1.86
N VAL A 523 3.19 -41.43 1.72
CA VAL A 523 4.10 -40.38 1.27
C VAL A 523 4.16 -39.28 2.32
N ASN A 524 5.36 -38.99 2.83
CA ASN A 524 5.60 -37.86 3.72
C ASN A 524 6.33 -36.78 2.94
N THR A 525 5.82 -35.56 2.93
CA THR A 525 6.41 -34.45 2.18
C THR A 525 6.55 -33.21 3.04
N GLN A 526 7.72 -32.59 2.96
CA GLN A 526 8.04 -31.28 3.48
C GLN A 526 8.35 -30.34 2.31
N MET A 527 7.77 -29.15 2.34
CA MET A 527 8.01 -28.10 1.36
C MET A 527 8.37 -26.81 2.08
N VAL A 528 9.39 -26.13 1.57
CA VAL A 528 9.83 -24.83 2.06
C VAL A 528 9.88 -23.85 0.88
N LEU A 529 9.11 -22.78 0.98
CA LEU A 529 9.09 -21.72 -0.01
C LEU A 529 10.00 -20.58 0.45
N PHE A 530 11.05 -20.33 -0.32
CA PHE A 530 11.98 -19.23 -0.08
C PHE A 530 11.66 -18.03 -0.98
N HIS A 531 11.79 -16.82 -0.43
CA HIS A 531 11.86 -15.58 -1.20
C HIS A 531 13.32 -15.26 -1.49
N LYS A 532 13.65 -15.17 -2.79
CA LYS A 532 15.01 -14.98 -3.31
C LYS A 532 15.06 -13.75 -4.22
N PRO A 533 14.89 -12.54 -3.65
CA PRO A 533 14.97 -11.32 -4.43
C PRO A 533 16.35 -11.22 -5.09
N ALA A 534 16.40 -10.80 -6.35
CA ALA A 534 17.66 -10.59 -7.04
C ALA A 534 18.43 -9.38 -6.43
N PRO A 535 19.74 -9.25 -6.67
CA PRO A 535 20.47 -8.04 -6.27
C PRO A 535 20.11 -6.78 -7.08
#